data_AF-A0A7K4CEU6-F1
#
_entry.id   AF-A0A7K4CEU6-F1
#
_cell.length_a   1.000
_cell.length_b   1.000
_cell.length_c   1.000
_cell.angle_alpha   90.00
_cell.angle_beta   90.00
_cell.angle_gamma   90.00
#
_symmetry.space_group_name_H-M   'P 1'
#
loop_
_entity.id
_entity.type
_entity.pdbx_description
1 polymer ?
#
loop_
_entity_poly.entity_id
_entity_poly.type
_entity_poly.pdbx_seq_one_letter_code
_entity_poly.pdbx_strand_id
1 'polypeptide(L)'
;MKFAQISQFLIRYLRTLSFKRYLHNNSRIRARITFEVDREPGFGEGVWLYYDNWPEEWKAELLEYFHAYAQGTPLPAHDPLPLAPYVPGSSLVDRLEYRCNHLARLTYFAQVAHCLYLDIYQKVPWKLTDWSDDELRYLLSSMVCFRAHRETTSDPLRYVVFISSRQEATENILSDPRIAVRFLQHEPEEGRCLLGTTPEETCQLLSGWIHDYLHHNPGPDQFDCYVFYRNNPLLEDRLRRHPVPPYGNLYVTPLGCGSASSLFMDLMRSVNIPIRKVNNLIVGFDNNEESHSGLLFNWQGAASRYLLHTDDLYTTLYFQDPAPAPKGTDRGVALWNHVWLDPTAFGKAFSYIAAPSAGQGLPPFGRAECDQKVRFWETNDWLVVSAQRVAGTRNGNHDYAVASLKSDYGLSDAEAEACWNAVIESVTSYGDGDLNLGYQRLLDGPDSRHQQWCNRTGKCY
;
A
#
# COMPACT_ATOMS: atom_id res chain seq x y z
N MET A 1 -0.19 -26.79 41.34
CA MET A 1 -0.22 -27.28 39.94
C MET A 1 -1.63 -27.39 39.37
N LYS A 2 -2.57 -28.10 40.02
CA LYS A 2 -3.95 -28.29 39.49
C LYS A 2 -4.74 -26.98 39.25
N PHE A 3 -4.60 -25.96 40.11
CA PHE A 3 -5.35 -24.70 39.97
C PHE A 3 -4.96 -23.88 38.73
N ALA A 4 -3.67 -23.79 38.40
CA ALA A 4 -3.19 -23.08 37.21
C ALA A 4 -3.68 -23.73 35.92
N GLN A 5 -3.67 -25.07 35.86
CA GLN A 5 -4.20 -25.84 34.72
C GLN A 5 -5.71 -25.62 34.55
N ILE A 6 -6.48 -25.64 35.64
CA ILE A 6 -7.93 -25.35 35.61
C ILE A 6 -8.19 -23.93 35.12
N SER A 7 -7.44 -22.94 35.61
CA SER A 7 -7.57 -21.55 35.18
C SER A 7 -7.29 -21.38 33.68
N GLN A 8 -6.20 -21.96 33.17
CA GLN A 8 -5.86 -21.93 31.74
C GLN A 8 -6.94 -22.61 30.88
N PHE A 9 -7.47 -23.75 31.33
CA PHE A 9 -8.58 -24.44 30.65
C PHE A 9 -9.82 -23.55 30.57
N LEU A 10 -10.24 -22.95 31.69
CA LEU A 10 -11.42 -22.07 31.74
C LEU A 10 -11.24 -20.84 30.85
N ILE A 11 -10.07 -20.19 30.88
CA ILE A 11 -9.76 -19.06 30.01
C ILE A 11 -9.87 -19.46 28.54
N ARG A 12 -9.25 -20.58 28.14
CA ARG A 12 -9.31 -21.08 26.76
C ARG A 12 -10.75 -21.43 26.35
N TYR A 13 -11.51 -22.04 27.25
CA TYR A 13 -12.92 -22.37 27.00
C TYR A 13 -13.78 -21.11 26.77
N LEU A 14 -13.66 -20.10 27.63
CA LEU A 14 -14.39 -18.84 27.48
C LEU A 14 -14.03 -18.10 26.19
N ARG A 15 -12.75 -18.14 25.79
CA ARG A 15 -12.28 -17.57 24.51
C ARG A 15 -12.89 -18.29 23.31
N THR A 16 -12.94 -19.62 23.37
CA THR A 16 -13.62 -20.43 22.34
C THR A 16 -15.10 -20.08 22.23
N LEU A 17 -15.80 -19.93 23.36
CA LEU A 17 -17.20 -19.51 23.36
C LEU A 17 -17.37 -18.10 22.78
N SER A 18 -16.48 -17.17 23.12
CA SER A 18 -16.51 -15.79 22.59
C SER A 18 -16.32 -15.78 21.07
N PHE A 19 -15.34 -16.52 20.57
CA PHE A 19 -15.10 -16.68 19.13
C PHE A 19 -16.31 -17.27 18.40
N LYS A 20 -16.84 -18.40 18.89
CA LYS A 20 -17.99 -19.07 18.27
C LYS A 20 -19.25 -18.21 18.31
N ARG A 21 -19.53 -17.57 19.44
CA ARG A 21 -20.67 -16.65 19.60
C ARG A 21 -20.53 -15.45 18.65
N TYR A 22 -19.33 -14.91 18.52
CA TYR A 22 -19.07 -13.79 17.61
C TYR A 22 -19.39 -14.15 16.15
N LEU A 23 -18.87 -15.28 15.64
CA LEU A 23 -19.16 -15.71 14.26
C LEU A 23 -20.62 -16.15 14.08
N HIS A 24 -21.27 -16.65 15.12
CA HIS A 24 -22.71 -16.97 15.09
C HIS A 24 -23.55 -15.70 14.93
N ASN A 25 -23.26 -14.67 15.73
CA ASN A 25 -24.00 -13.40 15.74
C ASN A 25 -23.68 -12.51 14.53
N ASN A 26 -22.50 -12.66 13.93
CA ASN A 26 -22.05 -11.87 12.79
C ASN A 26 -21.99 -12.73 11.52
N SER A 27 -23.14 -13.26 11.09
CA SER A 27 -23.24 -14.13 9.91
C SER A 27 -22.70 -13.48 8.64
N ARG A 28 -22.82 -12.14 8.49
CA ARG A 28 -22.24 -11.37 7.38
C ARG A 28 -20.71 -11.51 7.33
N ILE A 29 -20.04 -11.32 8.46
CA ILE A 29 -18.58 -11.49 8.58
C ILE A 29 -18.20 -12.95 8.29
N ARG A 30 -18.90 -13.90 8.91
CA ARG A 30 -18.67 -15.34 8.72
C ARG A 30 -18.77 -15.75 7.25
N ALA A 31 -19.73 -15.20 6.51
CA ALA A 31 -19.96 -15.47 5.08
C ALA A 31 -18.91 -14.85 4.14
N ARG A 32 -17.98 -14.03 4.65
CA ARG A 32 -16.89 -13.41 3.88
C ARG A 32 -15.52 -14.01 4.17
N ILE A 33 -15.45 -14.94 5.14
CA ILE A 33 -14.27 -15.75 5.40
C ILE A 33 -14.24 -16.86 4.34
N THR A 34 -13.35 -16.72 3.35
CA THR A 34 -13.26 -17.63 2.21
C THR A 34 -11.82 -17.97 1.83
N PHE A 35 -11.57 -19.24 1.53
CA PHE A 35 -10.26 -19.72 1.08
C PHE A 35 -10.41 -20.44 -0.26
N GLU A 36 -9.53 -20.13 -1.22
CA GLU A 36 -9.44 -20.85 -2.48
C GLU A 36 -8.78 -22.20 -2.26
N VAL A 37 -9.40 -23.27 -2.74
CA VAL A 37 -8.86 -24.64 -2.67
C VAL A 37 -8.70 -25.22 -4.05
N ASP A 38 -7.93 -26.31 -4.12
CA ASP A 38 -7.69 -26.95 -5.39
C ASP A 38 -8.93 -27.63 -5.99
N ARG A 39 -9.04 -27.59 -7.32
CA ARG A 39 -10.02 -28.33 -8.12
C ARG A 39 -9.34 -29.54 -8.79
N GLU A 40 -10.12 -30.48 -9.33
CA GLU A 40 -9.55 -31.55 -10.15
C GLU A 40 -8.74 -30.98 -11.34
N PRO A 41 -7.64 -31.65 -11.76
CA PRO A 41 -6.84 -31.22 -12.91
C PRO A 41 -7.69 -30.98 -14.16
N GLY A 42 -7.43 -29.88 -14.89
CA GLY A 42 -8.18 -29.47 -16.08
C GLY A 42 -8.95 -28.15 -15.94
N PHE A 43 -9.02 -27.58 -14.73
CA PHE A 43 -9.52 -26.23 -14.51
C PHE A 43 -8.36 -25.26 -14.21
N GLY A 44 -8.41 -24.05 -14.78
CA GLY A 44 -7.37 -23.03 -14.61
C GLY A 44 -7.41 -22.26 -13.29
N GLU A 45 -8.47 -22.45 -12.48
CA GLU A 45 -8.74 -21.74 -11.22
C GLU A 45 -9.22 -22.72 -10.14
N GLY A 46 -9.06 -22.35 -8.86
CA GLY A 46 -9.52 -23.14 -7.73
C GLY A 46 -11.03 -23.01 -7.46
N VAL A 47 -11.49 -23.61 -6.36
CA VAL A 47 -12.87 -23.48 -5.84
C VAL A 47 -12.85 -22.67 -4.54
N TRP A 48 -13.76 -21.73 -4.40
CA TRP A 48 -13.90 -20.94 -3.18
C TRP A 48 -14.69 -21.70 -2.11
N LEU A 49 -14.05 -22.07 -1.01
CA LEU A 49 -14.73 -22.60 0.16
C LEU A 49 -15.01 -21.50 1.18
N TYR A 50 -16.29 -21.37 1.55
CA TYR A 50 -16.77 -20.51 2.62
C TYR A 50 -16.61 -21.18 3.98
N TYR A 51 -16.40 -20.40 5.03
CA TYR A 51 -16.21 -20.89 6.41
C TYR A 51 -17.20 -21.96 6.85
N ASP A 52 -18.49 -21.81 6.52
CA ASP A 52 -19.54 -22.77 6.90
C ASP A 52 -19.33 -24.15 6.28
N ASN A 53 -18.65 -24.21 5.12
CA ASN A 53 -18.31 -25.42 4.38
C ASN A 53 -16.87 -25.92 4.65
N TRP A 54 -16.13 -25.27 5.53
CA TRP A 54 -14.79 -25.73 5.88
C TRP A 54 -14.84 -27.02 6.70
N PRO A 55 -13.85 -27.92 6.54
CA PRO A 55 -13.63 -29.03 7.45
C PRO A 55 -13.48 -28.56 8.91
N GLU A 56 -13.91 -29.38 9.87
CA GLU A 56 -13.85 -29.01 11.29
C GLU A 56 -12.42 -28.81 11.79
N GLU A 57 -11.46 -29.54 11.24
CA GLU A 57 -10.04 -29.35 11.52
C GLU A 57 -9.55 -27.95 11.11
N TRP A 58 -10.05 -27.36 10.03
CA TRP A 58 -9.68 -26.01 9.60
C TRP A 58 -10.25 -24.96 10.54
N LYS A 59 -11.50 -25.15 10.99
CA LYS A 59 -12.12 -24.28 11.98
C LYS A 59 -11.37 -24.34 13.32
N ALA A 60 -10.89 -25.53 13.70
CA ALA A 60 -10.05 -25.72 14.87
C ALA A 60 -8.68 -25.03 14.70
N GLU A 61 -8.00 -25.18 13.56
CA GLU A 61 -6.73 -24.49 13.26
C GLU A 61 -6.89 -22.96 13.37
N LEU A 62 -7.93 -22.37 12.76
CA LEU A 62 -8.20 -20.93 12.87
C LEU A 62 -8.39 -20.49 14.33
N LEU A 63 -9.10 -21.30 15.13
CA LEU A 63 -9.32 -21.03 16.54
C LEU A 63 -8.02 -21.09 17.36
N GLU A 64 -7.07 -21.97 17.02
CA GLU A 64 -5.75 -22.00 17.66
C GLU A 64 -4.97 -20.71 17.41
N TYR A 65 -4.97 -20.18 16.18
CA TYR A 65 -4.37 -18.87 15.90
C TYR A 65 -5.02 -17.76 16.71
N PHE A 66 -6.36 -17.76 16.82
CA PHE A 66 -7.07 -16.79 17.66
C PHE A 66 -6.66 -16.87 19.13
N HIS A 67 -6.50 -18.09 19.67
CA HIS A 67 -5.97 -18.28 21.03
C HIS A 67 -4.54 -17.77 21.16
N ALA A 68 -3.69 -18.01 20.16
CA ALA A 68 -2.30 -17.56 20.16
C ALA A 68 -2.20 -16.03 20.24
N TYR A 69 -3.02 -15.29 19.47
CA TYR A 69 -3.11 -13.83 19.59
C TYR A 69 -3.54 -13.39 21.00
N ALA A 70 -4.59 -14.01 21.55
CA ALA A 70 -5.10 -13.69 22.88
C ALA A 70 -4.13 -14.07 24.02
N GLN A 71 -3.13 -14.92 23.76
CA GLN A 71 -2.09 -15.31 24.71
C GLN A 71 -0.77 -14.57 24.48
N GLY A 72 -0.61 -13.88 23.36
CA GLY A 72 0.66 -13.28 22.96
C GLY A 72 1.73 -14.32 22.62
N THR A 73 1.36 -15.58 22.33
CA THR A 73 2.32 -16.62 21.98
C THR A 73 2.78 -16.48 20.54
N PRO A 74 4.00 -16.93 20.18
CA PRO A 74 4.43 -16.98 18.79
C PRO A 74 3.41 -17.70 17.90
N LEU A 75 3.17 -17.17 16.71
CA LEU A 75 2.33 -17.83 15.72
C LEU A 75 3.19 -18.90 15.02
N PRO A 76 2.63 -20.08 14.70
CA PRO A 76 3.29 -21.06 13.84
C PRO A 76 3.23 -20.61 12.37
N ALA A 77 3.65 -19.38 12.09
CA ALA A 77 3.70 -18.81 10.76
C ALA A 77 4.92 -19.36 10.00
N HIS A 78 4.76 -19.50 8.69
CA HIS A 78 5.81 -19.95 7.79
C HIS A 78 6.07 -18.88 6.74
N ASP A 79 7.35 -18.62 6.49
CA ASP A 79 7.76 -17.66 5.47
C ASP A 79 7.58 -18.26 4.07
N PRO A 80 7.15 -17.45 3.08
CA PRO A 80 7.08 -17.93 1.70
C PRO A 80 8.50 -18.17 1.17
N LEU A 81 8.66 -19.15 0.27
CA LEU A 81 9.96 -19.52 -0.27
C LEU A 81 10.15 -18.96 -1.69
N PRO A 82 11.39 -18.60 -2.09
CA PRO A 82 11.68 -18.27 -3.48
C PRO A 82 11.35 -19.44 -4.43
N LEU A 83 10.74 -19.14 -5.58
CA LEU A 83 10.38 -20.11 -6.61
C LEU A 83 11.62 -20.68 -7.31
N ALA A 84 12.63 -19.85 -7.56
CA ALA A 84 13.86 -20.22 -8.26
C ALA A 84 15.07 -19.44 -7.71
N PRO A 85 16.32 -19.88 -8.02
CA PRO A 85 17.50 -19.05 -7.80
C PRO A 85 17.41 -17.75 -8.62
N TYR A 86 17.87 -16.64 -8.05
CA TYR A 86 18.04 -15.38 -8.77
C TYR A 86 18.93 -15.58 -10.00
N VAL A 87 18.45 -15.15 -11.16
CA VAL A 87 19.21 -15.11 -12.40
C VAL A 87 19.33 -13.64 -12.83
N PRO A 88 20.52 -13.02 -12.77
CA PRO A 88 20.73 -11.64 -13.19
C PRO A 88 20.24 -11.41 -14.63
N GLY A 89 19.47 -10.34 -14.85
CA GLY A 89 18.99 -9.94 -16.19
C GLY A 89 17.83 -10.77 -16.76
N SER A 90 17.34 -11.77 -16.03
CA SER A 90 16.05 -12.41 -16.34
C SER A 90 14.91 -11.44 -15.99
N SER A 91 13.83 -11.38 -16.76
CA SER A 91 12.58 -10.74 -16.30
C SER A 91 11.75 -11.65 -15.40
N LEU A 92 12.17 -12.91 -15.23
CA LEU A 92 11.51 -13.93 -14.41
C LEU A 92 12.02 -13.95 -12.96
N VAL A 93 12.68 -12.88 -12.50
CA VAL A 93 13.23 -12.82 -11.15
C VAL A 93 12.12 -12.92 -10.10
N ASP A 94 12.29 -13.88 -9.19
CA ASP A 94 11.83 -13.86 -7.80
C ASP A 94 10.32 -13.87 -7.52
N ARG A 95 9.63 -14.96 -7.88
CA ARG A 95 8.33 -15.27 -7.26
C ARG A 95 8.56 -15.84 -5.86
N LEU A 96 7.84 -15.35 -4.86
CA LEU A 96 7.71 -16.04 -3.59
C LEU A 96 6.44 -16.89 -3.65
N GLU A 97 6.51 -18.13 -3.21
CA GLU A 97 5.34 -18.99 -3.18
C GLU A 97 5.27 -19.86 -1.94
N TYR A 98 4.04 -20.11 -1.52
CA TYR A 98 3.73 -21.23 -0.68
C TYR A 98 3.57 -22.45 -1.60
N ARG A 99 4.62 -23.28 -1.63
CA ARG A 99 4.69 -24.52 -2.42
C ARG A 99 3.67 -25.59 -1.98
N CYS A 100 2.96 -25.34 -0.89
CA CYS A 100 1.95 -26.23 -0.35
C CYS A 100 0.72 -25.42 0.07
N ASN A 101 -0.46 -25.89 -0.34
CA ASN A 101 -1.76 -25.34 0.06
C ASN A 101 -1.89 -25.18 1.58
N HIS A 102 -1.36 -26.14 2.35
CA HIS A 102 -1.40 -26.08 3.80
C HIS A 102 -0.70 -24.84 4.36
N LEU A 103 0.50 -24.50 3.87
CA LEU A 103 1.25 -23.34 4.37
C LEU A 103 0.54 -22.02 4.03
N ALA A 104 0.04 -21.88 2.80
CA ALA A 104 -0.76 -20.72 2.42
C ALA A 104 -2.00 -20.58 3.31
N ARG A 105 -2.70 -21.70 3.56
CA ARG A 105 -3.87 -21.74 4.43
C ARG A 105 -3.55 -21.30 5.85
N LEU A 106 -2.45 -21.80 6.43
CA LEU A 106 -2.00 -21.43 7.77
C LEU A 106 -1.71 -19.92 7.88
N THR A 107 -1.00 -19.34 6.90
CA THR A 107 -0.77 -17.89 6.84
C THR A 107 -2.09 -17.12 6.76
N TYR A 108 -3.03 -17.54 5.90
CA TYR A 108 -4.33 -16.90 5.83
C TYR A 108 -5.16 -17.05 7.11
N PHE A 109 -5.11 -18.19 7.80
CA PHE A 109 -5.75 -18.35 9.10
C PHE A 109 -5.17 -17.41 10.15
N ALA A 110 -3.85 -17.20 10.14
CA ALA A 110 -3.23 -16.19 10.99
C ALA A 110 -3.79 -14.78 10.72
N GLN A 111 -4.00 -14.40 9.45
CA GLN A 111 -4.59 -13.11 9.08
C GLN A 111 -6.05 -12.98 9.55
N VAL A 112 -6.89 -13.98 9.27
CA VAL A 112 -8.31 -13.96 9.65
C VAL A 112 -8.46 -13.98 11.17
N ALA A 113 -7.70 -14.82 11.86
CA ALA A 113 -7.71 -14.87 13.32
C ALA A 113 -7.29 -13.53 13.94
N HIS A 114 -6.32 -12.84 13.34
CA HIS A 114 -5.91 -11.49 13.77
C HIS A 114 -7.06 -10.50 13.62
N CYS A 115 -7.71 -10.47 12.46
CA CYS A 115 -8.83 -9.55 12.20
C CYS A 115 -9.96 -9.74 13.21
N LEU A 116 -10.32 -11.01 13.46
CA LEU A 116 -11.34 -11.39 14.45
C LEU A 116 -10.90 -11.06 15.88
N TYR A 117 -9.63 -11.28 16.22
CA TYR A 117 -9.05 -10.93 17.51
C TYR A 117 -9.14 -9.43 17.78
N LEU A 118 -8.74 -8.58 16.82
CA LEU A 118 -8.81 -7.14 16.96
C LEU A 118 -10.26 -6.67 17.19
N ASP A 119 -11.22 -7.24 16.46
CA ASP A 119 -12.62 -6.84 16.57
C ASP A 119 -13.27 -7.30 17.88
N ILE A 120 -13.13 -8.58 18.22
CA ILE A 120 -13.69 -9.21 19.44
C ILE A 120 -13.14 -8.53 20.71
N TYR A 121 -11.84 -8.24 20.74
CA TYR A 121 -11.19 -7.59 21.88
C TYR A 121 -11.08 -6.08 21.77
N GLN A 122 -11.71 -5.48 20.74
CA GLN A 122 -11.77 -4.03 20.53
C GLN A 122 -10.39 -3.36 20.57
N LYS A 123 -9.40 -3.97 19.88
CA LYS A 123 -8.03 -3.46 19.82
C LYS A 123 -7.86 -2.28 18.87
N VAL A 124 -8.87 -2.01 18.05
CA VAL A 124 -9.00 -0.84 17.18
C VAL A 124 -10.40 -0.22 17.39
N PRO A 125 -10.57 1.10 17.14
CA PRO A 125 -11.82 1.80 17.46
C PRO A 125 -12.97 1.53 16.48
N TRP A 126 -12.69 1.06 15.26
CA TRP A 126 -13.70 0.66 14.26
C TRP A 126 -14.05 -0.83 14.37
N LYS A 127 -15.17 -1.21 13.73
CA LYS A 127 -15.64 -2.60 13.72
C LYS A 127 -15.66 -3.20 12.32
N LEU A 128 -15.46 -4.51 12.25
CA LEU A 128 -15.67 -5.28 11.01
C LEU A 128 -17.12 -5.12 10.50
N THR A 129 -18.09 -4.97 11.40
CA THR A 129 -19.50 -4.75 11.02
C THR A 129 -19.77 -3.42 10.34
N ASP A 130 -18.83 -2.47 10.38
CA ASP A 130 -18.99 -1.14 9.78
C ASP A 130 -18.69 -1.18 8.27
N TRP A 131 -17.93 -2.18 7.80
CA TRP A 131 -17.52 -2.33 6.40
C TRP A 131 -18.57 -3.00 5.52
N SER A 132 -18.68 -2.57 4.28
CA SER A 132 -19.55 -3.22 3.29
C SER A 132 -19.16 -4.68 2.99
N ASP A 133 -20.01 -5.41 2.27
CA ASP A 133 -19.75 -6.83 1.97
C ASP A 133 -18.52 -7.04 1.09
N ASP A 134 -18.24 -6.15 0.14
CA ASP A 134 -17.06 -6.27 -0.71
C ASP A 134 -15.78 -5.87 0.01
N GLU A 135 -15.86 -4.88 0.89
CA GLU A 135 -14.75 -4.48 1.77
C GLU A 135 -14.41 -5.57 2.78
N LEU A 136 -15.43 -6.19 3.39
CA LEU A 136 -15.25 -7.37 4.24
C LEU A 136 -14.62 -8.54 3.48
N ARG A 137 -15.08 -8.80 2.25
CA ARG A 137 -14.44 -9.81 1.39
C ARG A 137 -12.98 -9.47 1.15
N TYR A 138 -12.65 -8.20 0.96
CA TYR A 138 -11.26 -7.77 0.77
C TYR A 138 -10.39 -8.09 2.00
N LEU A 139 -10.91 -7.91 3.22
CA LEU A 139 -10.21 -8.20 4.48
C LEU A 139 -10.18 -9.69 4.87
N LEU A 140 -11.19 -10.47 4.47
CA LEU A 140 -11.43 -11.81 5.02
C LEU A 140 -11.35 -12.93 4.00
N SER A 141 -11.15 -12.62 2.71
CA SER A 141 -10.91 -13.63 1.68
C SER A 141 -9.42 -13.80 1.40
N SER A 142 -9.02 -15.04 1.12
CA SER A 142 -7.67 -15.35 0.65
C SER A 142 -7.37 -14.76 -0.73
N MET A 143 -8.38 -14.30 -1.48
CA MET A 143 -8.21 -13.72 -2.82
C MET A 143 -7.33 -12.47 -2.87
N VAL A 144 -7.18 -11.80 -1.72
CA VAL A 144 -6.34 -10.60 -1.56
C VAL A 144 -4.98 -10.95 -0.94
N CYS A 145 -4.86 -12.15 -0.36
CA CYS A 145 -3.63 -12.63 0.26
C CYS A 145 -2.78 -13.46 -0.70
N PHE A 146 -3.41 -14.24 -1.58
CA PHE A 146 -2.73 -15.13 -2.51
C PHE A 146 -3.49 -15.19 -3.84
N ARG A 147 -2.79 -15.61 -4.89
CA ARG A 147 -3.45 -16.22 -6.05
C ARG A 147 -3.02 -17.65 -6.19
N ALA A 148 -4.03 -18.48 -6.32
CA ALA A 148 -3.82 -19.85 -6.75
C ALA A 148 -3.36 -19.87 -8.21
N HIS A 149 -2.31 -20.64 -8.48
CA HIS A 149 -1.69 -20.73 -9.80
C HIS A 149 -1.23 -22.16 -10.08
N ARG A 150 -1.37 -22.57 -11.33
CA ARG A 150 -0.73 -23.78 -11.86
C ARG A 150 0.15 -23.38 -13.05
N GLU A 151 1.37 -23.90 -13.09
CA GLU A 151 2.27 -23.71 -14.24
C GLU A 151 1.73 -24.46 -15.47
N THR A 152 1.23 -25.68 -15.26
CA THR A 152 0.48 -26.48 -16.24
C THR A 152 -0.81 -27.03 -15.64
N THR A 153 -1.79 -27.40 -16.45
CA THR A 153 -3.09 -27.92 -15.96
C THR A 153 -2.99 -29.20 -15.13
N SER A 154 -1.86 -29.91 -15.20
CA SER A 154 -1.55 -31.12 -14.44
C SER A 154 -0.81 -30.85 -13.11
N ASP A 155 -0.23 -29.67 -12.92
CA ASP A 155 0.57 -29.37 -11.73
C ASP A 155 -0.31 -29.08 -10.53
N PRO A 156 0.04 -29.50 -9.30
CA PRO A 156 -0.71 -29.14 -8.10
C PRO A 156 -0.82 -27.62 -7.96
N LEU A 157 -1.93 -27.16 -7.40
CA LEU A 157 -2.16 -25.73 -7.17
C LEU A 157 -1.14 -25.15 -6.19
N ARG A 158 -0.38 -24.17 -6.67
CA ARG A 158 0.55 -23.37 -5.86
C ARG A 158 -0.11 -22.05 -5.49
N TYR A 159 0.30 -21.45 -4.37
CA TYR A 159 -0.22 -20.17 -3.91
C TYR A 159 0.91 -19.17 -3.95
N VAL A 160 0.85 -18.26 -4.91
CA VAL A 160 1.93 -17.33 -5.20
C VAL A 160 1.68 -16.01 -4.49
N VAL A 161 2.76 -15.46 -3.92
CA VAL A 161 2.91 -14.14 -3.32
C VAL A 161 3.82 -13.35 -4.28
N PHE A 162 3.22 -12.66 -5.25
CA PHE A 162 3.86 -12.01 -6.39
C PHE A 162 4.58 -10.74 -6.02
N ILE A 163 5.70 -10.50 -6.66
CA ILE A 163 6.35 -9.19 -6.70
C ILE A 163 6.53 -8.82 -8.18
N SER A 164 6.06 -7.62 -8.58
CA SER A 164 6.52 -6.84 -9.75
C SER A 164 5.93 -6.89 -11.18
N SER A 165 5.01 -7.76 -11.65
CA SER A 165 4.06 -7.48 -12.79
C SER A 165 3.35 -8.71 -13.43
N ARG A 166 2.36 -8.42 -14.32
CA ARG A 166 1.37 -9.23 -15.09
C ARG A 166 1.02 -10.62 -14.59
N GLN A 167 0.96 -10.77 -13.28
CA GLN A 167 0.25 -11.83 -12.57
C GLN A 167 0.04 -11.43 -11.10
N GLU A 168 0.79 -10.44 -10.58
CA GLU A 168 0.51 -9.46 -9.48
C GLU A 168 -0.29 -9.91 -8.25
N ALA A 169 -0.36 -11.21 -7.96
CA ALA A 169 -0.95 -11.66 -6.73
C ALA A 169 0.02 -11.54 -5.57
N THR A 170 0.10 -10.31 -5.10
CA THR A 170 0.41 -9.93 -3.73
C THR A 170 1.89 -9.77 -3.41
N GLU A 171 2.34 -8.52 -3.55
CA GLU A 171 3.48 -7.96 -2.81
C GLU A 171 3.12 -7.82 -1.31
N ASN A 172 2.12 -8.58 -0.85
CA ASN A 172 1.55 -8.59 0.48
C ASN A 172 2.17 -9.77 1.21
N ILE A 173 3.40 -9.60 1.65
CA ILE A 173 4.01 -10.59 2.51
C ILE A 173 3.60 -10.22 3.92
N LEU A 174 2.34 -10.54 4.23
CA LEU A 174 1.88 -10.54 5.60
C LEU A 174 2.47 -11.78 6.26
N SER A 175 3.66 -11.59 6.81
CA SER A 175 4.16 -12.38 7.92
C SER A 175 3.24 -12.16 9.13
N ASP A 176 3.77 -12.23 10.34
CA ASP A 176 3.01 -11.98 11.56
C ASP A 176 2.36 -10.57 11.57
N PRO A 177 1.02 -10.44 11.52
CA PRO A 177 0.32 -9.14 11.53
C PRO A 177 0.63 -8.27 12.74
N ARG A 178 1.12 -8.87 13.83
CA ARG A 178 1.53 -8.12 15.02
C ARG A 178 2.69 -7.21 14.74
N ILE A 179 3.54 -7.50 13.74
CA ILE A 179 4.64 -6.61 13.33
C ILE A 179 4.06 -5.28 12.84
N ALA A 180 3.08 -5.33 11.95
CA ALA A 180 2.40 -4.15 11.43
C ALA A 180 1.68 -3.36 12.53
N VAL A 181 0.97 -4.06 13.43
CA VAL A 181 0.29 -3.39 14.56
C VAL A 181 1.30 -2.72 15.49
N ARG A 182 2.42 -3.37 15.83
CA ARG A 182 3.48 -2.76 16.65
C ARG A 182 4.06 -1.52 15.99
N PHE A 183 4.34 -1.60 14.69
CA PHE A 183 4.80 -0.47 13.90
C PHE A 183 3.79 0.69 13.92
N LEU A 184 2.50 0.43 13.70
CA LEU A 184 1.48 1.48 13.72
C LEU A 184 1.22 2.04 15.12
N GLN A 185 1.47 1.27 16.19
CA GLN A 185 1.36 1.76 17.56
C GLN A 185 2.58 2.60 17.99
N HIS A 186 3.75 2.29 17.44
CA HIS A 186 5.01 2.93 17.78
C HIS A 186 5.97 2.84 16.59
N GLU A 187 5.87 3.84 15.71
CA GLU A 187 6.71 3.86 14.52
C GLU A 187 8.19 4.13 14.91
N PRO A 188 9.16 3.55 14.19
CA PRO A 188 10.55 3.46 14.63
C PRO A 188 11.34 4.78 14.64
N GLU A 189 10.85 5.84 13.99
CA GLU A 189 11.62 7.07 13.79
C GLU A 189 11.44 8.09 14.90
N GLU A 190 10.20 8.33 15.32
CA GLU A 190 9.82 9.28 16.36
C GLU A 190 8.98 8.61 17.48
N GLY A 191 8.68 7.32 17.38
CA GLY A 191 7.88 6.60 18.37
C GLY A 191 6.39 6.95 18.35
N ARG A 192 5.91 7.56 17.26
CA ARG A 192 4.52 8.04 17.15
C ARG A 192 3.53 6.90 17.00
N CYS A 193 2.31 7.12 17.47
CA CYS A 193 1.17 6.26 17.17
C CYS A 193 0.54 6.72 15.85
N LEU A 194 0.57 5.85 14.84
CA LEU A 194 -0.07 6.03 13.54
C LEU A 194 -1.51 5.50 13.52
N LEU A 195 -1.98 4.85 14.61
CA LEU A 195 -3.40 4.51 14.78
C LEU A 195 -4.20 5.76 15.20
N GLY A 196 -5.07 6.21 14.31
CA GLY A 196 -6.02 7.28 14.57
C GLY A 196 -7.24 6.80 15.36
N THR A 197 -8.11 7.75 15.68
CA THR A 197 -9.44 7.48 16.27
C THR A 197 -10.43 6.95 15.22
N THR A 198 -10.15 7.17 13.94
CA THR A 198 -10.94 6.67 12.80
C THR A 198 -10.06 5.97 11.76
N PRO A 199 -10.64 5.16 10.85
CA PRO A 199 -9.90 4.59 9.72
C PRO A 199 -9.27 5.64 8.81
N GLU A 200 -9.99 6.73 8.55
CA GLU A 200 -9.52 7.85 7.71
C GLU A 200 -8.30 8.53 8.35
N GLU A 201 -8.37 8.85 9.65
CA GLU A 201 -7.24 9.44 10.37
C GLU A 201 -6.01 8.51 10.37
N THR A 202 -6.23 7.20 10.47
CA THR A 202 -5.14 6.20 10.38
C THR A 202 -4.48 6.22 8.99
N CYS A 203 -5.27 6.32 7.92
CA CYS A 203 -4.74 6.45 6.56
C CYS A 203 -3.96 7.75 6.38
N GLN A 204 -4.46 8.87 6.91
CA GLN A 204 -3.78 10.16 6.88
C GLN A 204 -2.42 10.12 7.59
N LEU A 205 -2.39 9.55 8.81
CA LEU A 205 -1.15 9.42 9.59
C LEU A 205 -0.13 8.54 8.88
N LEU A 206 -0.56 7.42 8.30
CA LEU A 206 0.32 6.54 7.54
C LEU A 206 0.83 7.21 6.25
N SER A 207 -0.02 7.93 5.52
CA SER A 207 0.40 8.73 4.36
C SER A 207 1.49 9.74 4.72
N GLY A 208 1.36 10.42 5.87
CA GLY A 208 2.40 11.33 6.37
C GLY A 208 3.71 10.61 6.71
N TRP A 209 3.66 9.44 7.33
CA TRP A 209 4.86 8.65 7.60
C TRP A 209 5.55 8.20 6.29
N ILE A 210 4.78 7.73 5.31
CA ILE A 210 5.30 7.32 4.00
C ILE A 210 5.98 8.50 3.30
N HIS A 211 5.34 9.66 3.29
CA HIS A 211 5.92 10.90 2.76
C HIS A 211 7.28 11.24 3.39
N ASP A 212 7.40 11.05 4.70
CA ASP A 212 8.54 11.51 5.47
C ASP A 212 9.77 10.60 5.38
N TYR A 213 9.55 9.29 5.31
CA TYR A 213 10.63 8.33 5.52
C TYR A 213 10.82 7.34 4.37
N LEU A 214 9.83 7.20 3.48
CA LEU A 214 9.93 6.27 2.37
C LEU A 214 10.64 6.92 1.19
N HIS A 215 11.58 6.20 0.59
CA HIS A 215 12.34 6.64 -0.57
C HIS A 215 12.10 5.73 -1.76
N HIS A 216 12.06 6.35 -2.94
CA HIS A 216 12.07 5.63 -4.19
C HIS A 216 13.43 4.93 -4.35
N ASN A 217 13.42 3.77 -5.02
CA ASN A 217 14.65 3.09 -5.37
C ASN A 217 15.53 4.04 -6.21
N PRO A 218 16.76 4.37 -5.78
CA PRO A 218 17.63 5.29 -6.52
C PRO A 218 18.18 4.72 -7.83
N GLY A 219 17.87 3.47 -8.17
CA GLY A 219 18.20 2.83 -9.43
C GLY A 219 19.20 1.68 -9.26
N PRO A 220 19.32 0.81 -10.28
CA PRO A 220 20.06 -0.44 -10.20
C PRO A 220 21.55 -0.28 -9.90
N ASP A 221 22.16 0.85 -10.28
CA ASP A 221 23.57 1.14 -10.02
C ASP A 221 23.85 1.47 -8.54
N GLN A 222 22.83 1.90 -7.80
CA GLN A 222 22.93 2.34 -6.40
C GLN A 222 22.23 1.38 -5.44
N PHE A 223 21.19 0.68 -5.91
CA PHE A 223 20.40 -0.24 -5.12
C PHE A 223 19.69 -1.28 -6.03
N ASP A 224 20.14 -2.53 -5.94
CA ASP A 224 19.51 -3.64 -6.67
C ASP A 224 18.20 -4.05 -5.96
N CYS A 225 17.07 -3.58 -6.50
CA CYS A 225 15.75 -3.87 -5.96
C CYS A 225 15.36 -5.35 -5.98
N TYR A 226 15.92 -6.13 -6.92
CA TYR A 226 15.59 -7.55 -7.03
C TYR A 226 16.31 -8.35 -5.96
N VAL A 227 17.62 -8.12 -5.81
CA VAL A 227 18.41 -8.72 -4.70
C VAL A 227 17.83 -8.30 -3.35
N PHE A 228 17.41 -7.03 -3.24
CA PHE A 228 16.72 -6.55 -2.06
C PHE A 228 15.48 -7.38 -1.75
N TYR A 229 14.54 -7.50 -2.70
CA TYR A 229 13.29 -8.23 -2.49
C TYR A 229 13.50 -9.69 -2.13
N ARG A 230 14.44 -10.35 -2.82
CA ARG A 230 14.78 -11.74 -2.55
C ARG A 230 15.29 -11.95 -1.13
N ASN A 231 16.10 -11.01 -0.62
CA ASN A 231 16.73 -11.12 0.69
C ASN A 231 15.85 -10.55 1.82
N ASN A 232 14.82 -9.76 1.48
CA ASN A 232 13.98 -9.02 2.42
C ASN A 232 12.48 -9.23 2.10
N PRO A 233 12.00 -10.48 2.00
CA PRO A 233 10.64 -10.73 1.57
C PRO A 233 9.63 -10.29 2.65
N LEU A 234 9.96 -10.34 3.94
CA LEU A 234 8.93 -10.19 4.97
C LEU A 234 8.57 -8.73 5.22
N LEU A 235 7.37 -8.48 5.76
CA LEU A 235 6.99 -7.14 6.20
C LEU A 235 7.98 -6.57 7.25
N GLU A 236 8.49 -7.40 8.15
CA GLU A 236 9.52 -6.99 9.11
C GLU A 236 10.78 -6.48 8.41
N ASP A 237 11.19 -7.16 7.33
CA ASP A 237 12.34 -6.73 6.56
C ASP A 237 12.08 -5.43 5.81
N ARG A 238 10.85 -5.19 5.33
CA ARG A 238 10.47 -3.95 4.61
C ARG A 238 10.28 -2.74 5.53
N LEU A 239 10.01 -2.97 6.82
CA LEU A 239 9.82 -1.93 7.84
C LEU A 239 11.12 -1.61 8.59
N ARG A 240 12.29 -1.81 7.95
CA ARG A 240 13.59 -1.38 8.48
C ARG A 240 14.33 -0.52 7.46
N ARG A 241 15.32 0.23 7.95
CA ARG A 241 16.23 0.97 7.09
C ARG A 241 17.25 0.02 6.46
N HIS A 242 17.62 0.31 5.22
CA HIS A 242 18.59 -0.45 4.45
C HIS A 242 19.72 0.46 3.97
N PRO A 243 20.95 -0.08 3.86
CA PRO A 243 22.06 0.68 3.31
C PRO A 243 21.83 0.95 1.83
N VAL A 244 21.78 2.24 1.48
CA VAL A 244 21.59 2.77 0.13
C VAL A 244 22.69 3.79 -0.15
N PRO A 245 23.82 3.41 -0.76
CA PRO A 245 24.85 4.37 -1.15
C PRO A 245 24.34 5.33 -2.25
N PRO A 246 24.73 6.63 -2.24
CA PRO A 246 25.48 7.35 -1.20
C PRO A 246 24.59 7.88 -0.05
N TYR A 247 23.29 7.65 -0.09
CA TYR A 247 22.29 8.26 0.79
C TYR A 247 22.23 7.72 2.23
N GLY A 248 22.99 6.68 2.55
CA GLY A 248 23.01 6.07 3.89
C GLY A 248 21.87 5.09 4.11
N ASN A 249 21.36 4.98 5.34
CA ASN A 249 20.35 3.98 5.69
C ASN A 249 18.93 4.55 5.53
N LEU A 250 18.13 4.03 4.59
CA LEU A 250 16.79 4.55 4.23
C LEU A 250 15.71 3.45 4.25
N TYR A 251 14.44 3.82 4.41
CA TYR A 251 13.33 2.93 4.02
C TYR A 251 13.13 3.05 2.52
N VAL A 252 13.08 1.92 1.81
CA VAL A 252 13.06 1.92 0.34
C VAL A 252 11.84 1.16 -0.16
N THR A 253 11.17 1.74 -1.14
CA THR A 253 10.23 1.05 -2.03
C THR A 253 10.95 0.61 -3.29
N PRO A 254 11.21 -0.69 -3.49
CA PRO A 254 12.11 -1.12 -4.55
C PRO A 254 11.53 -0.96 -5.96
N LEU A 255 10.20 -0.91 -6.09
CA LEU A 255 9.44 -0.76 -7.35
C LEU A 255 8.41 0.38 -7.26
N GLY A 256 8.78 1.50 -6.62
CA GLY A 256 7.93 2.69 -6.56
C GLY A 256 6.51 2.43 -6.06
N CYS A 257 5.53 2.94 -6.80
CA CYS A 257 4.11 2.92 -6.47
C CYS A 257 3.56 1.51 -6.21
N GLY A 258 4.08 0.50 -6.92
CA GLY A 258 3.73 -0.90 -6.69
C GLY A 258 4.02 -1.31 -5.26
N SER A 259 5.28 -1.11 -4.84
CA SER A 259 5.75 -1.49 -3.51
C SER A 259 5.10 -0.67 -2.39
N ALA A 260 4.93 0.63 -2.63
CA ALA A 260 4.30 1.54 -1.67
C ALA A 260 2.83 1.19 -1.41
N SER A 261 2.07 0.90 -2.46
CA SER A 261 0.65 0.50 -2.36
C SER A 261 0.49 -0.79 -1.56
N SER A 262 1.37 -1.76 -1.77
CA SER A 262 1.37 -3.04 -1.09
C SER A 262 1.73 -2.89 0.39
N LEU A 263 2.76 -2.09 0.71
CA LEU A 263 3.12 -1.78 2.09
C LEU A 263 1.95 -1.08 2.83
N PHE A 264 1.33 -0.08 2.19
CA PHE A 264 0.20 0.65 2.76
C PHE A 264 -0.95 -0.30 3.09
N MET A 265 -1.33 -1.13 2.11
CA MET A 265 -2.43 -2.08 2.25
C MET A 265 -2.14 -3.13 3.32
N ASP A 266 -0.92 -3.65 3.43
CA ASP A 266 -0.51 -4.60 4.46
C ASP A 266 -0.69 -4.01 5.86
N LEU A 267 -0.19 -2.79 6.06
CA LEU A 267 -0.31 -2.06 7.31
C LEU A 267 -1.79 -1.82 7.66
N MET A 268 -2.60 -1.34 6.72
CA MET A 268 -4.03 -1.06 6.96
C MET A 268 -4.86 -2.32 7.20
N ARG A 269 -4.61 -3.40 6.46
CA ARG A 269 -5.28 -4.68 6.66
C ARG A 269 -4.99 -5.23 8.06
N SER A 270 -3.75 -5.08 8.54
CA SER A 270 -3.35 -5.54 9.88
C SER A 270 -4.14 -4.88 11.02
N VAL A 271 -4.87 -3.81 10.73
CA VAL A 271 -5.72 -3.11 11.69
C VAL A 271 -7.18 -3.08 11.26
N ASN A 272 -7.64 -4.01 10.40
CA ASN A 272 -9.02 -4.08 9.92
C ASN A 272 -9.49 -2.86 9.10
N ILE A 273 -8.60 -2.17 8.38
CA ILE A 273 -8.99 -1.12 7.42
C ILE A 273 -8.88 -1.71 6.01
N PRO A 274 -10.00 -1.83 5.26
CA PRO A 274 -10.00 -2.31 3.89
C PRO A 274 -9.43 -1.20 2.97
N ILE A 275 -8.32 -1.50 2.32
CA ILE A 275 -7.75 -0.68 1.26
C ILE A 275 -7.67 -1.52 0.01
N ARG A 276 -8.30 -1.08 -1.08
CA ARG A 276 -8.22 -1.78 -2.36
C ARG A 276 -7.08 -1.23 -3.18
N LYS A 277 -6.13 -2.08 -3.56
CA LYS A 277 -5.14 -1.75 -4.57
C LYS A 277 -5.81 -1.65 -5.95
N VAL A 278 -5.42 -0.64 -6.73
CA VAL A 278 -5.95 -0.36 -8.07
C VAL A 278 -4.78 -0.32 -9.04
N ASN A 279 -4.91 -1.03 -10.17
CA ASN A 279 -3.98 -0.88 -11.29
C ASN A 279 -4.54 0.21 -12.21
N ASN A 280 -3.75 1.27 -12.35
CA ASN A 280 -4.11 2.47 -13.06
C ASN A 280 -3.36 2.47 -14.37
N LEU A 281 -4.11 2.35 -15.47
CA LEU A 281 -3.56 2.55 -16.79
C LEU A 281 -3.67 4.04 -17.09
N ILE A 282 -2.53 4.70 -17.01
CA ILE A 282 -2.39 6.10 -17.34
C ILE A 282 -1.92 6.15 -18.78
N VAL A 283 -2.77 6.67 -19.67
CA VAL A 283 -2.40 6.88 -21.07
C VAL A 283 -1.54 8.12 -21.11
N GLY A 284 -0.26 7.92 -21.40
CA GLY A 284 0.76 8.95 -21.46
C GLY A 284 0.50 10.00 -22.53
N PHE A 285 1.17 11.14 -22.45
CA PHE A 285 1.06 12.21 -23.45
C PHE A 285 1.52 11.79 -24.86
N ASP A 286 2.36 10.76 -24.96
CA ASP A 286 2.79 10.12 -26.20
C ASP A 286 1.86 8.96 -26.65
N ASN A 287 0.74 8.78 -25.95
CA ASN A 287 -0.19 7.65 -26.06
C ASN A 287 0.37 6.29 -25.64
N ASN A 288 1.51 6.24 -24.95
CA ASN A 288 1.97 4.99 -24.34
C ASN A 288 1.22 4.73 -23.03
N GLU A 289 0.75 3.51 -22.82
CA GLU A 289 0.12 3.12 -21.57
C GLU A 289 1.18 2.81 -20.51
N GLU A 290 1.16 3.57 -19.42
CA GLU A 290 1.92 3.25 -18.22
C GLU A 290 1.01 2.65 -17.14
N SER A 291 1.43 1.51 -16.58
CA SER A 291 0.71 0.84 -15.49
C SER A 291 1.27 1.30 -14.16
N HIS A 292 0.41 1.94 -13.38
CA HIS A 292 0.71 2.53 -12.08
C HIS A 292 -0.14 1.86 -10.98
N SER A 293 0.34 1.90 -9.73
CA SER A 293 -0.40 1.34 -8.59
C SER A 293 -0.95 2.43 -7.69
N GLY A 294 -2.27 2.43 -7.54
CA GLY A 294 -3.01 3.30 -6.63
C GLY A 294 -3.74 2.55 -5.52
N LEU A 295 -4.43 3.31 -4.67
CA LEU A 295 -5.22 2.80 -3.55
C LEU A 295 -6.61 3.43 -3.56
N LEU A 296 -7.60 2.66 -3.14
CA LEU A 296 -8.96 3.12 -2.95
C LEU A 296 -9.43 2.77 -1.54
N PHE A 297 -9.84 3.78 -0.80
CA PHE A 297 -10.39 3.69 0.55
C PHE A 297 -11.90 3.93 0.52
N ASN A 298 -12.63 3.21 1.37
CA ASN A 298 -14.08 3.35 1.57
C ASN A 298 -14.87 3.37 0.25
N TRP A 299 -14.57 2.43 -0.66
CA TRP A 299 -15.01 2.49 -2.06
C TRP A 299 -16.49 2.17 -2.28
N GLN A 300 -17.17 1.63 -1.26
CA GLN A 300 -18.62 1.46 -1.29
C GLN A 300 -19.35 2.56 -0.50
N GLY A 301 -18.60 3.48 0.14
CA GLY A 301 -19.14 4.55 0.96
C GLY A 301 -19.14 5.91 0.26
N ALA A 302 -19.88 6.86 0.84
CA ALA A 302 -19.97 8.24 0.35
C ALA A 302 -18.68 9.06 0.56
N ALA A 303 -17.82 8.63 1.49
CA ALA A 303 -16.52 9.24 1.75
C ALA A 303 -15.39 8.42 1.11
N SER A 304 -15.61 7.95 -0.13
CA SER A 304 -14.56 7.25 -0.87
C SER A 304 -13.40 8.20 -1.16
N ARG A 305 -12.19 7.65 -1.13
CA ARG A 305 -10.95 8.38 -1.39
C ARG A 305 -10.05 7.54 -2.27
N TYR A 306 -9.44 8.19 -3.24
CA TYR A 306 -8.68 7.54 -4.28
C TYR A 306 -7.29 8.14 -4.41
N LEU A 307 -6.28 7.32 -4.20
CA LEU A 307 -4.89 7.63 -4.45
C LEU A 307 -4.51 7.05 -5.81
N LEU A 308 -4.41 7.92 -6.83
CA LEU A 308 -4.14 7.51 -8.21
C LEU A 308 -2.74 6.90 -8.38
N HIS A 309 -1.76 7.37 -7.63
CA HIS A 309 -0.39 6.88 -7.78
C HIS A 309 0.29 6.92 -6.41
N THR A 310 0.56 5.74 -5.85
CA THR A 310 0.87 5.66 -4.42
C THR A 310 2.21 6.27 -4.06
N ASP A 311 3.17 6.24 -4.98
CA ASP A 311 4.47 6.82 -4.70
C ASP A 311 4.49 8.35 -4.76
N ASP A 312 3.46 9.00 -5.30
CA ASP A 312 3.28 10.46 -5.21
C ASP A 312 3.29 10.96 -3.76
N LEU A 313 3.00 10.07 -2.80
CA LEU A 313 3.15 10.37 -1.37
C LEU A 313 4.58 10.78 -1.00
N TYR A 314 5.63 10.33 -1.69
CA TYR A 314 7.03 10.60 -1.34
C TYR A 314 7.96 10.94 -2.52
N THR A 315 7.56 10.59 -3.75
CA THR A 315 8.33 10.82 -4.98
C THR A 315 8.18 12.21 -5.53
N THR A 316 7.21 13.00 -5.07
CA THR A 316 6.94 14.32 -5.63
C THR A 316 8.16 15.24 -5.40
N LEU A 317 9.02 15.22 -6.42
CA LEU A 317 10.39 15.69 -6.40
C LEU A 317 10.42 17.18 -6.12
N TYR A 318 11.14 17.57 -5.05
CA TYR A 318 11.65 18.89 -4.67
C TYR A 318 10.67 20.09 -4.59
N PHE A 319 9.52 20.06 -5.26
CA PHE A 319 8.66 21.22 -5.48
C PHE A 319 7.18 21.03 -5.11
N GLN A 320 6.74 19.82 -4.70
CA GLN A 320 5.38 19.67 -4.18
C GLN A 320 5.20 20.04 -2.73
N ASP A 321 6.12 19.71 -1.84
CA ASP A 321 6.10 20.38 -0.55
C ASP A 321 7.36 20.10 0.26
N PRO A 322 8.01 21.14 0.77
CA PRO A 322 9.09 20.96 1.70
C PRO A 322 8.70 20.71 3.18
N ALA A 323 7.54 20.12 3.46
CA ALA A 323 7.16 19.81 4.85
C ALA A 323 6.12 18.71 5.00
N PRO A 324 5.98 18.16 6.21
CA PRO A 324 4.75 17.56 6.67
C PRO A 324 3.93 18.60 7.40
N ALA A 325 2.64 18.61 7.13
CA ALA A 325 1.72 19.38 7.93
C ALA A 325 1.48 18.71 9.29
N PRO A 326 1.57 19.45 10.42
CA PRO A 326 1.14 18.93 11.71
C PRO A 326 -0.34 18.51 11.68
N LYS A 327 -0.67 17.48 12.48
CA LYS A 327 -2.03 16.96 12.65
C LYS A 327 -3.06 18.08 12.89
N GLY A 328 -4.17 18.07 12.15
CA GLY A 328 -5.28 19.00 12.35
C GLY A 328 -5.04 20.44 11.89
N THR A 329 -3.96 20.67 11.13
CA THR A 329 -3.75 21.93 10.42
C THR A 329 -4.42 21.87 9.05
N ASP A 330 -4.83 23.02 8.52
CA ASP A 330 -5.44 23.15 7.18
C ASP A 330 -4.59 22.46 6.08
N ARG A 331 -3.27 22.40 6.27
CA ARG A 331 -2.30 21.78 5.36
C ARG A 331 -2.26 20.24 5.43
N GLY A 332 -2.53 19.61 6.58
CA GLY A 332 -2.56 18.14 6.70
C GLY A 332 -3.84 17.58 6.10
N VAL A 333 -4.92 18.37 6.25
CA VAL A 333 -6.15 18.22 5.49
C VAL A 333 -5.89 18.44 3.99
N ALA A 334 -5.05 19.43 3.61
CA ALA A 334 -4.67 19.66 2.22
C ALA A 334 -3.90 18.48 1.61
N LEU A 335 -2.86 17.94 2.24
CA LEU A 335 -2.08 16.80 1.72
C LEU A 335 -2.96 15.55 1.51
N TRP A 336 -3.83 15.24 2.47
CA TRP A 336 -4.87 14.22 2.30
C TRP A 336 -5.79 14.56 1.13
N ASN A 337 -6.35 15.77 1.07
CA ASN A 337 -7.27 16.18 0.01
C ASN A 337 -6.61 16.31 -1.38
N HIS A 338 -5.29 16.51 -1.44
CA HIS A 338 -4.54 16.70 -2.68
C HIS A 338 -4.09 15.36 -3.28
N VAL A 339 -3.72 14.39 -2.45
CA VAL A 339 -3.21 13.10 -2.94
C VAL A 339 -4.28 12.00 -2.88
N TRP A 340 -5.18 12.07 -1.89
CA TRP A 340 -6.37 11.22 -1.79
C TRP A 340 -7.60 11.95 -2.34
N LEU A 341 -7.81 11.78 -3.63
CA LEU A 341 -8.77 12.51 -4.42
C LEU A 341 -10.18 11.95 -4.22
N ASP A 342 -11.20 12.79 -4.40
CA ASP A 342 -12.57 12.33 -4.52
C ASP A 342 -12.72 11.64 -5.88
N PRO A 343 -13.03 10.33 -5.96
CA PRO A 343 -13.16 9.64 -7.23
C PRO A 343 -14.25 10.24 -8.14
N THR A 344 -15.21 10.98 -7.59
CA THR A 344 -16.23 11.70 -8.37
C THR A 344 -15.70 12.96 -9.05
N ALA A 345 -14.58 13.53 -8.58
CA ALA A 345 -13.98 14.73 -9.14
C ALA A 345 -13.48 14.54 -10.57
N PHE A 346 -13.12 13.31 -10.95
CA PHE A 346 -12.62 12.98 -12.28
C PHE A 346 -13.71 12.79 -13.36
N GLY A 347 -14.98 12.97 -13.00
CA GLY A 347 -16.10 12.93 -13.93
C GLY A 347 -16.17 11.66 -14.79
N LYS A 348 -16.30 11.83 -16.12
CA LYS A 348 -16.30 10.72 -17.10
C LYS A 348 -14.89 10.27 -17.52
N ALA A 349 -13.85 11.02 -17.14
CA ALA A 349 -12.47 10.76 -17.54
C ALA A 349 -11.81 9.67 -16.69
N PHE A 350 -12.41 9.33 -15.55
CA PHE A 350 -12.08 8.16 -14.75
C PHE A 350 -13.14 7.09 -14.93
N SER A 351 -12.76 5.97 -15.55
CA SER A 351 -13.60 4.78 -15.54
C SER A 351 -13.04 3.79 -14.54
N TYR A 352 -13.85 3.48 -13.53
CA TYR A 352 -13.52 2.43 -12.57
C TYR A 352 -14.21 1.14 -12.97
N ILE A 353 -13.41 0.14 -13.32
CA ILE A 353 -13.90 -1.21 -13.53
C ILE A 353 -13.58 -1.99 -12.27
N ALA A 354 -14.61 -2.19 -11.43
CA ALA A 354 -14.52 -3.20 -10.39
C ALA A 354 -14.28 -4.54 -11.10
N ALA A 355 -13.13 -5.18 -10.85
CA ALA A 355 -12.89 -6.52 -11.38
C ALA A 355 -14.11 -7.42 -11.09
N PRO A 356 -14.63 -8.14 -12.11
CA PRO A 356 -15.84 -8.92 -11.95
C PRO A 356 -15.67 -9.92 -10.81
N SER A 357 -16.72 -10.03 -9.98
CA SER A 357 -16.80 -11.03 -8.93
C SER A 357 -16.65 -12.43 -9.54
N ALA A 358 -15.56 -13.12 -9.17
CA ALA A 358 -15.31 -14.56 -9.34
C ALA A 358 -15.84 -15.20 -10.64
N GLY A 359 -14.95 -15.40 -11.62
CA GLY A 359 -15.27 -16.18 -12.83
C GLY A 359 -14.46 -15.84 -14.08
N GLN A 360 -13.60 -14.82 -14.05
CA GLN A 360 -12.75 -14.41 -15.19
C GLN A 360 -11.25 -14.38 -14.86
N GLY A 361 -10.81 -14.97 -13.74
CA GLY A 361 -9.38 -15.10 -13.41
C GLY A 361 -8.60 -13.81 -13.20
N LEU A 362 -9.28 -12.66 -13.18
CA LEU A 362 -8.69 -11.37 -12.89
C LEU A 362 -8.63 -11.16 -11.37
N PRO A 363 -7.50 -10.63 -10.85
CA PRO A 363 -7.36 -10.35 -9.43
C PRO A 363 -8.40 -9.32 -8.97
N PRO A 364 -8.76 -9.27 -7.67
CA PRO A 364 -9.77 -8.34 -7.12
C PRO A 364 -9.37 -6.86 -7.16
N PHE A 365 -8.27 -6.51 -7.81
CA PHE A 365 -7.84 -5.13 -7.95
C PHE A 365 -8.83 -4.34 -8.80
N GLY A 366 -8.98 -3.07 -8.51
CA GLY A 366 -9.69 -2.18 -9.44
C GLY A 366 -8.80 -1.99 -10.66
N ARG A 367 -9.41 -1.78 -11.83
CA ARG A 367 -8.73 -1.12 -12.95
C ARG A 367 -9.31 0.28 -13.06
N ALA A 368 -8.44 1.27 -13.14
CA ALA A 368 -8.84 2.60 -13.55
C ALA A 368 -8.11 3.01 -14.83
N GLU A 369 -8.82 3.70 -15.69
CA GLU A 369 -8.26 4.38 -16.84
C GLU A 369 -8.42 5.88 -16.64
N CYS A 370 -7.33 6.62 -16.84
CA CYS A 370 -7.30 8.07 -16.73
C CYS A 370 -6.37 8.64 -17.81
N ASP A 371 -6.83 9.67 -18.51
CA ASP A 371 -6.01 10.44 -19.44
C ASP A 371 -5.00 11.29 -18.65
N GLN A 372 -3.70 11.14 -18.92
CA GLN A 372 -2.66 11.85 -18.17
C GLN A 372 -2.78 13.37 -18.30
N LYS A 373 -3.24 13.90 -19.44
CA LYS A 373 -3.45 15.34 -19.63
C LYS A 373 -4.57 15.85 -18.74
N VAL A 374 -5.65 15.08 -18.59
CA VAL A 374 -6.76 15.44 -17.69
C VAL A 374 -6.29 15.41 -16.24
N ARG A 375 -5.63 14.33 -15.83
CA ARG A 375 -4.99 14.24 -14.50
C ARG A 375 -4.11 15.45 -14.24
N PHE A 376 -3.19 15.74 -15.16
CA PHE A 376 -2.19 16.79 -15.05
C PHE A 376 -2.78 18.16 -14.73
N TRP A 377 -3.93 18.48 -15.33
CA TRP A 377 -4.64 19.74 -15.08
C TRP A 377 -5.53 19.70 -13.83
N GLU A 378 -6.30 18.62 -13.62
CA GLU A 378 -7.26 18.54 -12.51
C GLU A 378 -6.58 18.41 -11.14
N THR A 379 -5.43 17.73 -11.06
CA THR A 379 -4.68 17.58 -9.81
C THR A 379 -3.66 18.70 -9.57
N ASN A 380 -3.54 19.64 -10.51
CA ASN A 380 -2.45 20.62 -10.55
C ASN A 380 -1.04 20.01 -10.57
N ASP A 381 -0.87 18.75 -11.00
CA ASP A 381 0.45 18.13 -11.19
C ASP A 381 1.33 18.94 -12.15
N TRP A 382 0.71 19.74 -13.02
CA TRP A 382 1.38 20.66 -13.92
C TRP A 382 2.31 21.66 -13.23
N LEU A 383 1.93 22.21 -12.08
CA LEU A 383 2.77 23.16 -11.34
C LEU A 383 4.09 22.51 -10.94
N VAL A 384 4.03 21.23 -10.65
CA VAL A 384 5.08 20.47 -10.00
C VAL A 384 6.08 19.99 -11.03
N VAL A 385 5.55 19.40 -12.10
CA VAL A 385 6.32 19.10 -13.29
C VAL A 385 7.02 20.35 -13.80
N SER A 386 6.29 21.46 -13.89
CA SER A 386 6.86 22.72 -14.36
C SER A 386 7.98 23.19 -13.45
N ALA A 387 7.76 23.17 -12.13
CA ALA A 387 8.78 23.54 -11.15
C ALA A 387 10.02 22.62 -11.19
N GLN A 388 9.83 21.31 -11.41
CA GLN A 388 10.92 20.35 -11.63
C GLN A 388 11.73 20.70 -12.88
N ARG A 389 11.07 21.05 -13.99
CA ARG A 389 11.76 21.44 -15.23
C ARG A 389 12.52 22.74 -15.05
N VAL A 390 11.94 23.74 -14.38
CA VAL A 390 12.66 24.99 -14.12
C VAL A 390 13.87 24.72 -13.21
N ALA A 391 13.73 23.93 -12.16
CA ALA A 391 14.83 23.60 -11.26
C ALA A 391 15.95 22.76 -11.91
N GLY A 392 15.58 21.80 -12.75
CA GLY A 392 16.53 21.00 -13.53
C GLY A 392 17.43 21.83 -14.43
N THR A 393 16.97 23.02 -14.87
CA THR A 393 17.80 23.93 -15.65
C THR A 393 18.84 24.69 -14.83
N ARG A 394 18.71 24.74 -13.49
CA ARG A 394 19.50 25.52 -12.50
C ARG A 394 19.72 27.01 -12.78
N ASN A 395 19.46 27.48 -14.00
CA ASN A 395 19.69 28.83 -14.50
C ASN A 395 18.38 29.49 -14.99
N GLY A 396 17.23 28.85 -14.81
CA GLY A 396 15.95 29.37 -15.29
C GLY A 396 15.90 29.51 -16.82
N ASN A 397 16.42 28.53 -17.56
CA ASN A 397 16.37 28.56 -19.02
C ASN A 397 14.92 28.33 -19.48
N HIS A 398 14.22 29.44 -19.67
CA HIS A 398 12.87 29.53 -20.20
C HIS A 398 12.65 28.60 -21.40
N ASP A 399 13.46 28.78 -22.45
CA ASP A 399 13.27 28.09 -23.73
C ASP A 399 13.40 26.57 -23.57
N TYR A 400 14.34 26.11 -22.73
CA TYR A 400 14.47 24.69 -22.42
C TYR A 400 13.26 24.16 -21.64
N ALA A 401 12.82 24.88 -20.60
CA ALA A 401 11.72 24.43 -19.77
C ALA A 401 10.39 24.39 -20.55
N VAL A 402 10.10 25.43 -21.32
CA VAL A 402 8.93 25.49 -22.21
C VAL A 402 9.03 24.39 -23.29
N ALA A 403 10.18 24.20 -23.93
CA ALA A 403 10.36 23.13 -24.92
C ALA A 403 10.19 21.73 -24.32
N SER A 404 10.71 21.49 -23.11
CA SER A 404 10.56 20.22 -22.40
C SER A 404 9.12 19.97 -21.99
N LEU A 405 8.40 20.99 -21.50
CA LEU A 405 6.98 20.89 -21.19
C LEU A 405 6.14 20.52 -22.42
N LYS A 406 6.45 21.12 -23.57
CA LYS A 406 5.79 20.78 -24.84
C LYS A 406 6.11 19.36 -25.31
N SER A 407 7.38 18.99 -25.27
CA SER A 407 7.87 17.69 -25.74
C SER A 407 7.33 16.55 -24.88
N ASP A 408 7.47 16.67 -23.55
CA ASP A 408 7.25 15.57 -22.63
C ASP A 408 5.79 15.46 -22.18
N TYR A 409 5.03 16.57 -22.28
CA TYR A 409 3.63 16.65 -21.84
C TYR A 409 2.68 17.10 -22.94
N GLY A 410 3.11 17.11 -24.21
CA GLY A 410 2.26 17.44 -25.35
C GLY A 410 1.51 18.78 -25.23
N LEU A 411 2.07 19.73 -24.47
CA LEU A 411 1.44 21.02 -24.22
C LEU A 411 1.55 21.92 -25.45
N SER A 412 0.52 22.73 -25.68
CA SER A 412 0.62 23.86 -26.59
C SER A 412 1.60 24.92 -26.07
N ASP A 413 2.07 25.80 -26.95
CA ASP A 413 2.93 26.92 -26.57
C ASP A 413 2.32 27.74 -25.42
N ALA A 414 1.02 28.07 -25.52
CA ALA A 414 0.33 28.84 -24.50
C ALA A 414 0.20 28.10 -23.16
N GLU A 415 -0.05 26.79 -23.18
CA GLU A 415 -0.12 25.97 -21.95
C GLU A 415 1.26 25.87 -21.28
N ALA A 416 2.32 25.59 -22.05
CA ALA A 416 3.68 25.50 -21.52
C ALA A 416 4.17 26.85 -20.97
N GLU A 417 3.79 27.96 -21.60
CA GLU A 417 4.08 29.30 -21.10
C GLU A 417 3.32 29.65 -19.83
N ALA A 418 2.03 29.31 -19.75
CA ALA A 418 1.26 29.51 -18.52
C ALA A 418 1.87 28.71 -17.35
N CYS A 419 2.26 27.46 -17.63
CA CYS A 419 2.98 26.60 -16.71
C CYS A 419 4.28 27.23 -16.18
N TRP A 420 5.12 27.72 -17.09
CA TRP A 420 6.36 28.41 -16.74
C TRP A 420 6.10 29.66 -15.90
N ASN A 421 5.20 30.54 -16.35
CA ASN A 421 4.94 31.81 -15.70
C ASN A 421 4.41 31.63 -14.28
N ALA A 422 3.52 30.67 -14.06
CA ALA A 422 3.00 30.38 -12.73
C ALA A 422 4.08 29.87 -11.77
N VAL A 423 5.02 29.05 -12.25
CA VAL A 423 6.17 28.60 -11.45
C VAL A 423 7.10 29.77 -11.14
N ILE A 424 7.46 30.58 -12.13
CA ILE A 424 8.31 31.74 -11.91
C ILE A 424 7.65 32.68 -10.91
N GLU A 425 6.38 33.04 -11.09
CA GLU A 425 5.65 33.88 -10.15
C GLU A 425 5.71 33.31 -8.72
N SER A 426 5.44 32.01 -8.58
CA SER A 426 5.48 31.32 -7.27
C SER A 426 6.88 31.35 -6.65
N VAL A 427 7.92 30.93 -7.38
CA VAL A 427 9.30 30.87 -6.85
C VAL A 427 9.81 32.28 -6.54
N THR A 428 9.54 33.25 -7.41
CA THR A 428 9.98 34.63 -7.23
C THR A 428 9.27 35.29 -6.03
N SER A 429 8.01 34.93 -5.76
CA SER A 429 7.29 35.37 -4.55
C SER A 429 7.95 34.87 -3.26
N TYR A 430 8.44 33.61 -3.25
CA TYR A 430 9.19 33.05 -2.12
C TYR A 430 10.54 33.74 -1.89
N GLY A 431 11.13 34.31 -2.94
CA GLY A 431 12.40 35.02 -2.91
C GLY A 431 12.29 36.54 -2.80
N ASP A 432 11.14 37.09 -2.41
CA ASP A 432 10.90 38.54 -2.33
C ASP A 432 11.19 39.30 -3.64
N GLY A 433 10.92 38.68 -4.79
CA GLY A 433 11.25 39.24 -6.10
C GLY A 433 12.53 38.68 -6.74
N ASP A 434 13.33 37.89 -6.01
CA ASP A 434 14.56 37.25 -6.51
C ASP A 434 14.34 35.75 -6.73
N LEU A 435 14.46 35.31 -8.00
CA LEU A 435 14.26 33.92 -8.39
C LEU A 435 15.29 32.97 -7.77
N ASN A 436 16.57 33.36 -7.68
CA ASN A 436 17.63 32.53 -7.12
C ASN A 436 17.46 32.37 -5.61
N LEU A 437 17.09 33.45 -4.93
CA LEU A 437 16.75 33.41 -3.51
C LEU A 437 15.50 32.57 -3.25
N GLY A 438 14.50 32.64 -4.13
CA GLY A 438 13.32 31.79 -4.08
C GLY A 438 13.67 30.30 -4.16
N TYR A 439 14.52 29.93 -5.12
CA TYR A 439 15.05 28.57 -5.23
C TYR A 439 15.83 28.14 -3.99
N GLN A 440 16.75 28.99 -3.53
CA GLN A 440 17.54 28.71 -2.34
C GLN A 440 16.64 28.51 -1.11
N ARG A 441 15.59 29.32 -0.94
CA ARG A 441 14.64 29.18 0.17
C ARG A 441 13.81 27.91 0.06
N LEU A 442 13.41 27.49 -1.14
CA LEU A 442 12.70 26.23 -1.36
C LEU A 442 13.58 25.00 -1.08
N LEU A 443 14.88 25.06 -1.39
CA LEU A 443 15.82 23.95 -1.24
C LEU A 443 16.45 23.87 0.17
N ASP A 444 16.86 25.02 0.71
CA ASP A 444 17.71 25.13 1.90
C ASP A 444 17.12 26.07 2.97
N GLY A 445 16.02 26.76 2.67
CA GLY A 445 15.38 27.67 3.61
C GLY A 445 14.75 26.96 4.82
N PRO A 446 14.31 27.72 5.84
CA PRO A 446 13.63 27.17 7.00
C PRO A 446 12.39 26.35 6.64
N ASP A 447 11.79 26.69 5.50
CA ASP A 447 10.64 26.00 4.98
C ASP A 447 10.98 24.81 4.09
N SER A 448 12.26 24.46 3.84
CA SER A 448 12.70 23.40 2.92
C SER A 448 12.50 21.96 3.45
N ARG A 449 12.36 20.95 2.55
CA ARG A 449 12.01 19.56 2.92
C ARG A 449 13.03 19.02 3.90
N HIS A 450 14.29 19.29 3.58
CA HIS A 450 15.42 18.92 4.39
C HIS A 450 15.40 19.66 5.73
N GLN A 451 15.26 20.98 5.75
CA GLN A 451 15.33 21.76 7.00
C GLN A 451 14.15 21.47 7.93
N GLN A 452 12.94 21.25 7.41
CA GLN A 452 11.78 20.87 8.22
C GLN A 452 11.87 19.43 8.73
N TRP A 453 12.37 18.51 7.91
CA TRP A 453 12.69 17.16 8.37
C TRP A 453 13.74 17.20 9.49
N CYS A 454 14.78 18.00 9.32
CA CYS A 454 15.80 18.26 10.34
C CYS A 454 15.22 18.81 11.63
N ASN A 455 14.41 19.86 11.55
CA ASN A 455 13.81 20.53 12.71
C ASN A 455 12.89 19.58 13.49
N ARG A 456 12.14 18.72 12.79
CA ARG A 456 11.20 17.78 13.43
C ARG A 456 11.90 16.56 14.03
N THR A 457 12.75 15.92 13.24
CA THR A 457 13.36 14.65 13.62
C THR A 457 14.61 14.83 14.48
N GLY A 458 15.19 16.03 14.49
CA GLY A 458 16.51 16.29 15.07
C GLY A 458 17.65 15.60 14.34
N LYS A 459 17.40 15.02 13.16
CA LYS A 459 18.38 14.33 12.32
C LYS A 459 18.65 15.21 11.09
N CYS A 460 19.90 15.48 10.76
CA CYS A 460 20.27 16.05 9.45
C CYS A 460 21.29 15.11 8.82
N TYR A 461 21.12 14.81 7.53
CA TYR A 461 22.07 14.03 6.74
C TYR A 461 23.12 14.92 6.11
#